data_AF-A0A939YKS7-F1
#
_entry.id   AF-A0A939YKS7-F1
#
_cell.length_a   1.000
_cell.length_b   1.000
_cell.length_c   1.000
_cell.angle_alpha   90.00
_cell.angle_beta   90.00
_cell.angle_gamma   90.00
#
_symmetry.space_group_name_H-M   'P 1'
#
loop_
_entity.id
_entity.type
_entity.pdbx_description
1 polymer ?
#
loop_
_entity_poly.entity_id
_entity_poly.type
_entity_poly.pdbx_seq_one_letter_code
_entity_poly.pdbx_strand_id
1 'polypeptide(L)'
;MKSTLFKCIIILACALCVLLAVVIANKVGNRSEPGKTGESAEESVSSAEESSAPEDISADESAVSGTASEPEESSEAEPSTEPSTEESSAPVEESSEPPVEESSEEESKEEPSKEESKEESKEESREESKEETSSPSGQTRNYEQPQYITREEGKKYVAITFDDGPSSNTPILLDFLEEKGYVVTFFSVGHRLESSKVGEYITRAVSLGCEAGVHGYTHEYSYKTCSDKTYKHEVYDTATLVEKYAGYYPIVMRPPYGEITKERAKASDFNIIIWDVDSEDWQHTGRKTTEQA
;
A
#
# COMPACT_ATOMS: atom_id res chain seq x y z
N MET A 1 2.50 -31.79 -37.99
CA MET A 1 3.81 -32.46 -37.92
C MET A 1 4.89 -31.60 -37.25
N LYS A 2 5.53 -30.62 -37.92
CA LYS A 2 6.69 -29.88 -37.36
C LYS A 2 6.46 -29.25 -35.97
N SER A 3 5.32 -28.57 -35.74
CA SER A 3 5.00 -27.98 -34.43
C SER A 3 4.90 -29.00 -33.29
N THR A 4 4.27 -30.16 -33.54
CA THR A 4 4.15 -31.26 -32.56
C THR A 4 5.51 -31.78 -32.13
N LEU A 5 6.41 -32.02 -33.10
CA LEU A 5 7.77 -32.48 -32.84
C LEU A 5 8.57 -31.47 -31.99
N PHE A 6 8.43 -30.17 -32.27
CA PHE A 6 9.09 -29.11 -31.50
C PHE A 6 8.59 -29.06 -30.04
N LYS A 7 7.28 -29.19 -29.82
CA LYS A 7 6.71 -29.30 -28.46
C LYS A 7 7.23 -30.53 -27.71
N CYS A 8 7.33 -31.69 -28.36
CA CYS A 8 7.92 -32.89 -27.76
C CYS A 8 9.39 -32.71 -27.36
N ILE A 9 10.20 -32.04 -28.20
CA ILE A 9 11.61 -31.76 -27.90
C ILE A 9 11.76 -30.86 -26.67
N ILE A 10 10.94 -29.81 -26.55
CA ILE A 10 10.96 -28.92 -25.37
C ILE A 10 10.57 -29.69 -24.10
N ILE A 11 9.50 -30.47 -24.13
CA ILE A 11 9.04 -31.26 -22.97
C ILE A 11 10.12 -32.25 -22.51
N LEU A 12 10.77 -32.94 -23.45
CA LEU A 12 11.87 -33.87 -23.15
C LEU A 12 13.11 -33.16 -22.57
N ALA A 13 13.44 -31.96 -23.08
CA ALA A 13 14.55 -31.17 -22.55
C ALA A 13 14.27 -30.70 -21.11
N CYS A 14 13.06 -30.19 -20.82
CA CYS A 14 12.65 -29.81 -19.47
C CYS A 14 12.70 -31.00 -18.50
N ALA A 15 12.18 -32.17 -18.91
CA ALA A 15 12.24 -33.38 -18.09
C ALA A 15 13.67 -33.83 -17.78
N LEU A 16 14.59 -33.77 -18.77
CA LEU A 16 16.01 -34.07 -18.57
C LEU A 16 16.69 -33.10 -17.59
N CYS A 17 16.39 -31.80 -17.67
CA CYS A 17 16.93 -30.81 -16.74
C CYS A 17 16.47 -31.05 -15.29
N VAL A 18 15.19 -31.38 -15.08
CA VAL A 18 14.67 -31.71 -13.74
C VAL A 18 15.32 -32.98 -13.19
N LEU A 19 15.45 -34.04 -14.01
CA LEU A 19 16.13 -35.27 -13.60
C LEU A 19 17.61 -35.04 -13.24
N LEU A 20 18.32 -34.20 -14.00
CA LEU A 20 19.70 -33.81 -13.69
C LEU A 20 19.79 -33.04 -12.36
N ALA A 21 18.88 -32.10 -12.10
CA ALA A 21 18.84 -31.36 -10.84
C ALA A 21 18.63 -32.29 -9.63
N VAL A 22 17.70 -33.24 -9.74
CA VAL A 22 17.44 -34.25 -8.69
C VAL A 22 18.66 -35.16 -8.45
N VAL A 23 19.34 -35.61 -9.52
CA VAL A 23 20.56 -36.42 -9.41
C VAL A 23 21.71 -35.63 -8.76
N ILE A 24 21.85 -34.34 -9.07
CA ILE A 24 22.86 -33.46 -8.45
C ILE A 24 22.55 -33.27 -6.95
N ALA A 25 21.31 -32.93 -6.60
CA ALA A 25 20.89 -32.75 -5.20
C ALA A 25 21.16 -34.01 -4.35
N ASN A 26 20.74 -35.19 -4.85
CA ASN A 26 20.98 -36.48 -4.17
C ASN A 26 22.48 -36.82 -4.04
N LYS A 27 23.34 -36.31 -4.94
CA LYS A 27 24.80 -36.52 -4.87
C LYS A 27 25.51 -35.54 -3.94
N VAL A 28 24.93 -34.37 -3.68
CA VAL A 28 25.43 -33.41 -2.68
C VAL A 28 25.04 -33.84 -1.26
N GLY A 29 23.82 -34.32 -1.06
CA GLY A 29 23.29 -34.72 0.25
C GLY A 29 23.95 -35.94 0.92
N ASN A 30 24.89 -36.62 0.25
CA ASN A 30 25.54 -37.84 0.76
C ASN A 30 27.03 -37.66 1.08
N ARG A 31 27.46 -36.48 1.53
CA ARG A 31 28.78 -36.25 2.15
C ARG A 31 28.64 -36.15 3.66
N SER A 32 28.78 -37.29 4.34
CA SER A 32 28.93 -37.34 5.80
C SER A 32 30.30 -36.78 6.22
N GLU A 33 30.32 -35.85 7.17
CA GLU A 33 31.57 -35.38 7.79
C GLU A 33 32.16 -36.43 8.77
N PRO A 34 33.49 -36.69 8.74
CA PRO A 34 34.18 -37.40 9.81
C PRO A 34 34.66 -36.40 10.88
N GLY A 35 34.32 -36.67 12.14
CA GLY A 35 34.63 -35.76 13.26
C GLY A 35 35.93 -36.07 14.02
N LYS A 36 36.59 -34.99 14.44
CA LYS A 36 37.23 -34.81 15.77
C LYS A 36 38.32 -35.82 16.22
N THR A 37 39.57 -35.39 16.13
CA THR A 37 40.63 -35.60 17.14
C THR A 37 41.45 -34.31 17.29
N GLY A 38 42.18 -34.17 18.40
CA GLY A 38 43.17 -33.11 18.62
C GLY A 38 44.35 -33.64 19.42
N GLU A 39 45.48 -32.93 19.41
CA GLU A 39 46.67 -33.14 20.24
C GLU A 39 47.48 -31.82 20.27
N SER A 40 48.39 -31.67 21.23
CA SER A 40 49.20 -30.46 21.47
C SER A 40 50.34 -30.22 20.46
N ALA A 41 50.81 -28.97 20.40
CA ALA A 41 52.20 -28.61 20.12
C ALA A 41 52.53 -27.25 20.77
N GLU A 42 53.70 -27.17 21.41
CA GLU A 42 54.14 -26.05 22.27
C GLU A 42 55.27 -25.17 21.67
N GLU A 43 55.82 -24.25 22.50
CA GLU A 43 56.93 -23.30 22.25
C GLU A 43 56.65 -22.06 21.37
N SER A 44 57.28 -20.88 21.57
CA SER A 44 58.41 -20.51 22.46
C SER A 44 58.44 -19.02 22.93
N VAL A 45 58.73 -18.81 24.24
CA VAL A 45 59.69 -17.83 24.83
C VAL A 45 59.59 -16.30 24.57
N SER A 46 59.45 -15.49 25.65
CA SER A 46 60.50 -14.53 26.14
C SER A 46 60.14 -13.75 27.44
N SER A 47 61.07 -13.72 28.41
CA SER A 47 61.39 -12.66 29.42
C SER A 47 60.28 -12.01 30.31
N ALA A 48 60.32 -12.11 31.66
CA ALA A 48 61.13 -11.36 32.65
C ALA A 48 60.57 -9.93 32.98
N GLU A 49 60.59 -9.36 34.21
CA GLU A 49 61.24 -9.76 35.48
C GLU A 49 60.54 -9.17 36.75
N GLU A 50 61.13 -9.45 37.92
CA GLU A 50 60.81 -9.33 39.37
C GLU A 50 60.08 -8.10 40.02
N SER A 51 59.55 -8.35 41.25
CA SER A 51 59.31 -7.42 42.40
C SER A 51 58.06 -6.50 42.40
N SER A 52 57.42 -6.10 43.53
CA SER A 52 57.55 -6.45 44.98
C SER A 52 56.21 -6.29 45.73
N ALA A 53 56.01 -7.01 46.85
CA ALA A 53 54.92 -6.85 47.84
C ALA A 53 55.33 -5.82 48.95
N PRO A 54 54.60 -5.59 50.07
CA PRO A 54 53.30 -6.11 50.58
C PRO A 54 52.24 -4.97 50.76
N GLU A 55 51.23 -4.84 51.65
CA GLU A 55 50.82 -5.46 52.96
C GLU A 55 49.27 -5.43 53.14
N ASP A 56 48.72 -6.43 53.87
CA ASP A 56 47.51 -6.41 54.76
C ASP A 56 46.10 -5.94 54.27
N ILE A 57 44.96 -6.32 54.87
CA ILE A 57 44.63 -7.10 56.10
C ILE A 57 43.33 -7.93 55.91
N SER A 58 43.16 -9.01 56.71
CA SER A 58 41.91 -9.73 57.15
C SER A 58 40.62 -9.69 56.28
N ALA A 59 40.00 -10.80 55.88
CA ALA A 59 39.31 -11.82 56.73
C ALA A 59 38.13 -11.25 57.57
N ASP A 60 36.97 -11.92 57.78
CA ASP A 60 36.69 -13.36 57.66
C ASP A 60 35.19 -13.70 57.41
N GLU A 61 34.91 -15.00 57.20
CA GLU A 61 33.69 -15.83 57.45
C GLU A 61 32.51 -15.26 58.30
N SER A 62 31.24 -15.73 58.27
CA SER A 62 30.51 -16.72 57.42
C SER A 62 28.96 -16.64 57.67
N ALA A 63 28.21 -17.74 57.47
CA ALA A 63 26.75 -17.93 57.53
C ALA A 63 26.06 -17.48 58.86
N VAL A 64 24.73 -17.29 58.99
CA VAL A 64 23.66 -18.29 58.72
C VAL A 64 22.22 -17.72 58.90
N SER A 65 21.20 -18.42 58.35
CA SER A 65 19.73 -18.43 58.60
C SER A 65 19.00 -17.33 59.41
N GLY A 66 17.76 -16.98 59.00
CA GLY A 66 16.75 -16.52 59.98
C GLY A 66 15.39 -15.97 59.51
N THR A 67 14.35 -16.81 59.51
CA THR A 67 12.92 -16.48 59.80
C THR A 67 12.15 -15.47 58.90
N ALA A 68 10.83 -15.38 59.13
CA ALA A 68 9.84 -14.62 58.33
C ALA A 68 8.93 -13.76 59.24
N SER A 69 8.15 -12.84 58.65
CA SER A 69 6.92 -12.23 59.21
C SER A 69 6.13 -11.53 58.09
N GLU A 70 4.83 -11.28 58.33
CA GLU A 70 3.89 -10.57 57.45
C GLU A 70 4.12 -9.04 57.44
N PRO A 71 3.31 -8.26 56.68
CA PRO A 71 2.14 -7.67 57.34
C PRO A 71 0.84 -7.51 56.49
N GLU A 72 -0.28 -7.79 57.17
CA GLU A 72 -1.57 -7.06 57.19
C GLU A 72 -2.57 -7.09 56.01
N GLU A 73 -3.85 -7.07 56.40
CA GLU A 73 -5.07 -7.14 55.58
C GLU A 73 -6.12 -6.16 56.16
N SER A 74 -6.84 -5.41 55.30
CA SER A 74 -8.17 -4.79 55.58
C SER A 74 -8.62 -3.89 54.42
N SER A 75 -9.90 -3.57 54.19
CA SER A 75 -11.18 -4.31 54.31
C SER A 75 -12.32 -3.33 53.92
N GLU A 76 -13.19 -3.69 52.96
CA GLU A 76 -14.63 -3.31 52.90
C GLU A 76 -15.07 -1.81 52.86
N ALA A 77 -16.18 -1.38 52.25
CA ALA A 77 -17.09 -1.98 51.27
C ALA A 77 -17.97 -0.89 50.57
N GLU A 78 -18.66 -1.29 49.50
CA GLU A 78 -19.77 -0.59 48.78
C GLU A 78 -21.08 -0.53 49.64
N PRO A 79 -22.27 0.00 49.22
CA PRO A 79 -22.68 0.53 47.89
C PRO A 79 -23.61 1.79 47.85
N SER A 80 -23.97 2.20 46.61
CA SER A 80 -25.37 2.45 46.10
C SER A 80 -25.98 3.85 45.86
N THR A 81 -26.69 3.93 44.71
CA THR A 81 -27.94 4.67 44.37
C THR A 81 -27.86 6.01 43.59
N GLU A 82 -28.61 6.07 42.48
CA GLU A 82 -28.95 7.24 41.62
C GLU A 82 -30.28 7.92 42.11
N PRO A 83 -31.09 8.69 41.34
CA PRO A 83 -30.93 9.41 40.04
C PRO A 83 -31.46 10.88 40.05
N SER A 84 -31.43 11.58 38.90
CA SER A 84 -32.56 12.41 38.39
C SER A 84 -32.32 12.95 36.96
N THR A 85 -33.37 13.45 36.30
CA THR A 85 -33.44 13.92 34.90
C THR A 85 -34.12 15.30 34.77
N GLU A 86 -33.74 16.09 33.75
CA GLU A 86 -34.53 17.09 32.98
C GLU A 86 -33.57 17.66 31.91
N GLU A 87 -33.82 17.88 30.60
CA GLU A 87 -34.96 18.12 29.69
C GLU A 87 -35.16 19.60 29.25
N SER A 88 -35.61 19.76 27.99
CA SER A 88 -36.27 20.93 27.35
C SER A 88 -35.49 22.03 26.59
N SER A 89 -35.75 22.04 25.27
CA SER A 89 -36.28 23.16 24.45
C SER A 89 -35.40 24.31 23.87
N ALA A 90 -35.78 24.68 22.64
CA ALA A 90 -35.50 25.93 21.89
C ALA A 90 -36.89 26.52 21.44
N PRO A 91 -37.08 27.51 20.52
CA PRO A 91 -36.18 28.44 19.80
C PRO A 91 -36.64 29.94 19.80
N VAL A 92 -35.90 30.84 19.11
CA VAL A 92 -36.25 32.24 18.65
C VAL A 92 -35.20 32.67 17.59
N GLU A 93 -35.40 33.48 16.53
CA GLU A 93 -36.43 34.44 16.03
C GLU A 93 -36.39 35.87 16.66
N GLU A 94 -36.35 37.02 15.94
CA GLU A 94 -36.32 37.34 14.48
C GLU A 94 -35.81 38.80 14.22
N SER A 95 -35.58 39.18 12.94
CA SER A 95 -35.76 40.53 12.32
C SER A 95 -34.69 41.65 12.21
N SER A 96 -34.76 42.32 11.04
CA SER A 96 -34.57 43.77 10.74
C SER A 96 -33.19 44.43 10.45
N GLU A 97 -33.11 45.04 9.25
CA GLU A 97 -32.23 46.12 8.75
C GLU A 97 -33.09 47.43 8.55
N PRO A 98 -32.56 48.57 8.03
CA PRO A 98 -31.31 49.32 8.26
C PRO A 98 -31.67 50.74 8.85
N PRO A 99 -31.09 51.94 8.52
CA PRO A 99 -30.77 52.51 7.18
C PRO A 99 -29.40 53.25 7.08
N VAL A 100 -29.23 54.04 6.01
CA VAL A 100 -28.04 54.78 5.55
C VAL A 100 -27.85 56.19 6.19
N GLU A 101 -26.68 56.81 5.96
CA GLU A 101 -26.52 58.26 5.69
C GLU A 101 -25.25 58.51 4.81
N GLU A 102 -25.05 59.75 4.34
CA GLU A 102 -24.31 60.09 3.11
C GLU A 102 -23.55 61.44 3.24
N SER A 103 -22.34 61.58 2.65
CA SER A 103 -21.76 62.91 2.31
C SER A 103 -20.57 62.85 1.31
N SER A 104 -20.72 63.61 0.21
CA SER A 104 -19.79 64.60 -0.40
C SER A 104 -18.31 64.23 -0.65
N GLU A 105 -17.78 64.28 -1.88
CA GLU A 105 -17.44 65.49 -2.70
C GLU A 105 -16.28 66.33 -2.09
N GLU A 106 -15.29 66.86 -2.83
CA GLU A 106 -15.14 66.98 -4.30
C GLU A 106 -13.66 66.96 -4.78
N GLU A 107 -13.47 67.26 -6.07
CA GLU A 107 -12.27 67.14 -6.91
C GLU A 107 -11.09 68.12 -6.61
N SER A 108 -9.86 67.76 -6.98
CA SER A 108 -8.93 68.69 -7.66
C SER A 108 -7.74 67.97 -8.34
N LYS A 109 -7.11 68.65 -9.30
CA LYS A 109 -6.18 68.10 -10.32
C LYS A 109 -4.71 68.47 -10.01
N GLU A 110 -3.75 67.65 -10.47
CA GLU A 110 -2.82 68.01 -11.58
C GLU A 110 -1.74 66.94 -11.88
N GLU A 111 -1.60 66.60 -13.15
CA GLU A 111 -0.39 66.06 -13.81
C GLU A 111 0.26 67.19 -14.64
N PRO A 112 1.38 67.03 -15.42
CA PRO A 112 2.27 65.87 -15.60
C PRO A 112 3.78 66.20 -15.52
N SER A 113 4.62 65.16 -15.66
CA SER A 113 5.85 65.31 -16.47
C SER A 113 6.16 64.02 -17.24
N LYS A 114 6.51 64.16 -18.53
CA LYS A 114 7.02 63.08 -19.40
C LYS A 114 8.55 63.07 -19.36
N GLU A 115 9.14 61.91 -19.59
CA GLU A 115 10.15 61.80 -20.66
C GLU A 115 10.11 60.40 -21.32
N GLU A 116 10.51 60.31 -22.59
CA GLU A 116 10.34 59.12 -23.44
C GLU A 116 11.69 58.56 -23.89
N SER A 117 11.88 57.23 -23.85
CA SER A 117 12.71 56.45 -24.79
C SER A 117 12.86 54.99 -24.31
N LYS A 118 13.10 54.00 -25.17
CA LYS A 118 12.72 53.79 -26.59
C LYS A 118 12.83 52.28 -26.86
N GLU A 119 12.08 51.76 -27.82
CA GLU A 119 12.24 50.38 -28.32
C GLU A 119 13.66 50.10 -28.81
N GLU A 120 14.16 48.88 -28.56
CA GLU A 120 14.70 48.07 -29.66
C GLU A 120 14.42 46.58 -29.39
N SER A 121 13.75 45.92 -30.33
CA SER A 121 13.43 44.50 -30.27
C SER A 121 14.52 43.66 -30.93
N LYS A 122 14.76 42.45 -30.42
CA LYS A 122 15.57 41.45 -31.14
C LYS A 122 14.88 40.10 -31.13
N GLU A 123 14.40 39.68 -32.30
CA GLU A 123 13.98 38.31 -32.54
C GLU A 123 15.19 37.37 -32.42
N GLU A 124 15.01 36.23 -31.77
CA GLU A 124 15.86 35.05 -31.98
C GLU A 124 14.94 33.85 -32.22
N SER A 125 15.05 33.29 -33.42
CA SER A 125 14.17 32.24 -33.92
C SER A 125 14.41 30.93 -33.17
N ARG A 126 13.37 30.37 -32.56
CA ARG A 126 13.35 28.99 -32.07
C ARG A 126 12.36 28.17 -32.90
N GLU A 127 12.83 27.08 -33.48
CA GLU A 127 12.08 26.28 -34.45
C GLU A 127 10.84 25.62 -33.80
N GLU A 128 9.69 25.74 -34.47
CA GLU A 128 8.42 25.11 -34.08
C GLU A 128 8.44 23.62 -34.48
N SER A 129 9.15 22.80 -33.71
CA SER A 129 9.11 21.35 -33.88
C SER A 129 7.74 20.82 -33.45
N LYS A 130 6.85 20.60 -34.42
CA LYS A 130 5.55 19.96 -34.21
C LYS A 130 5.70 18.48 -33.86
N GLU A 131 5.87 18.19 -32.58
CA GLU A 131 5.54 16.87 -32.05
C GLU A 131 4.03 16.68 -32.07
N GLU A 132 3.53 16.04 -33.13
CA GLU A 132 2.20 15.44 -33.11
C GLU A 132 2.18 14.39 -32.00
N THR A 133 1.53 14.72 -30.88
CA THR A 133 1.35 13.81 -29.75
C THR A 133 0.32 12.73 -30.09
N SER A 134 0.73 11.81 -30.96
CA SER A 134 -0.02 10.62 -31.33
C SER A 134 -0.40 9.86 -30.06
N SER A 135 -1.70 9.81 -29.74
CA SER A 135 -2.19 8.97 -28.66
C SER A 135 -1.80 7.50 -28.96
N PRO A 136 -1.22 6.75 -28.01
CA PRO A 136 -0.77 5.37 -28.24
C PRO A 136 -1.94 4.36 -28.25
N SER A 137 -3.03 4.68 -28.93
CA SER A 137 -4.11 3.74 -29.22
C SER A 137 -3.71 2.82 -30.38
N GLY A 138 -3.88 1.51 -30.20
CA GLY A 138 -3.65 0.51 -31.25
C GLY A 138 -2.42 -0.39 -31.09
N GLN A 139 -1.63 -0.27 -30.03
CA GLN A 139 -0.68 -1.33 -29.67
C GLN A 139 -1.47 -2.49 -29.05
N THR A 140 -1.72 -3.55 -29.81
CA THR A 140 -2.46 -4.75 -29.36
C THR A 140 -1.66 -5.50 -28.30
N ARG A 141 -1.87 -5.16 -27.02
CA ARG A 141 -1.17 -5.78 -25.89
C ARG A 141 -1.68 -7.20 -25.69
N ASN A 142 -0.88 -8.18 -26.09
CA ASN A 142 -1.30 -9.57 -26.23
C ASN A 142 -1.15 -10.36 -24.92
N TYR A 143 -1.89 -9.94 -23.89
CA TYR A 143 -1.95 -10.60 -22.58
C TYR A 143 -2.92 -11.78 -22.58
N GLU A 144 -2.57 -12.84 -21.83
CA GLU A 144 -3.58 -13.80 -21.39
C GLU A 144 -4.47 -13.10 -20.36
N GLN A 145 -5.72 -12.85 -20.73
CA GLN A 145 -6.68 -12.15 -19.88
C GLN A 145 -7.02 -12.99 -18.64
N PRO A 146 -7.28 -12.38 -17.47
CA PRO A 146 -7.69 -13.12 -16.28
C PRO A 146 -8.95 -13.95 -16.56
N GLN A 147 -8.99 -15.19 -16.05
CA GLN A 147 -10.07 -16.12 -16.35
C GLN A 147 -11.35 -15.76 -15.58
N TYR A 148 -12.26 -15.07 -16.26
CA TYR A 148 -13.59 -14.78 -15.73
C TYR A 148 -14.34 -16.05 -15.32
N ILE A 149 -14.74 -16.12 -14.05
CA ILE A 149 -15.60 -17.18 -13.53
C ILE A 149 -16.97 -17.07 -14.23
N THR A 150 -17.27 -18.02 -15.11
CA THR A 150 -18.61 -18.14 -15.69
C THR A 150 -19.59 -18.48 -14.57
N ARG A 151 -20.59 -17.61 -14.33
CA ARG A 151 -21.62 -17.87 -13.31
C ARG A 151 -22.47 -19.06 -13.73
N GLU A 152 -22.44 -20.12 -12.95
CA GLU A 152 -23.27 -21.31 -13.11
C GLU A 152 -24.70 -21.02 -12.60
N GLU A 153 -25.70 -21.52 -13.32
CA GLU A 153 -27.09 -21.35 -12.94
C GLU A 153 -27.38 -22.02 -11.58
N GLY A 154 -28.14 -21.33 -10.72
CA GLY A 154 -28.48 -21.81 -9.38
C GLY A 154 -27.37 -21.65 -8.31
N LYS A 155 -26.12 -21.32 -8.67
CA LYS A 155 -25.09 -20.98 -7.68
C LYS A 155 -25.20 -19.54 -7.20
N LYS A 156 -24.85 -19.32 -5.93
CA LYS A 156 -24.69 -17.99 -5.33
C LYS A 156 -23.23 -17.55 -5.46
N TYR A 157 -23.02 -16.26 -5.72
CA TYR A 157 -21.71 -15.64 -5.89
C TYR A 157 -21.65 -14.35 -5.08
N VAL A 158 -20.48 -14.08 -4.50
CA VAL A 158 -20.10 -12.79 -3.91
C VAL A 158 -18.71 -12.44 -4.46
N ALA A 159 -18.46 -11.16 -4.70
CA ALA A 159 -17.14 -10.66 -5.05
C ALA A 159 -16.64 -9.82 -3.86
N ILE A 160 -15.63 -10.29 -3.15
CA ILE A 160 -14.96 -9.51 -2.13
C ILE A 160 -13.92 -8.64 -2.84
N THR A 161 -13.90 -7.34 -2.50
CA THR A 161 -13.06 -6.34 -3.15
C THR A 161 -12.36 -5.49 -2.11
N PHE A 162 -11.08 -5.19 -2.30
CA PHE A 162 -10.30 -4.31 -1.43
C PHE A 162 -9.81 -3.10 -2.21
N ASP A 163 -10.08 -1.93 -1.65
CA ASP A 163 -9.72 -0.63 -2.24
C ASP A 163 -8.50 -0.04 -1.51
N ASP A 164 -8.07 1.17 -1.88
CA ASP A 164 -6.97 1.94 -1.28
C ASP A 164 -5.58 1.27 -1.20
N GLY A 165 -5.41 0.05 -1.69
CA GLY A 165 -4.15 -0.71 -1.60
C GLY A 165 -3.13 -0.42 -2.72
N PRO A 166 -1.96 -1.07 -2.68
CA PRO A 166 -1.45 -1.91 -1.60
C PRO A 166 -0.88 -1.10 -0.43
N SER A 167 -0.94 -1.65 0.79
CA SER A 167 -0.47 -1.00 2.02
C SER A 167 0.48 -1.90 2.82
N SER A 168 0.93 -1.44 4.00
CA SER A 168 1.68 -2.27 4.96
C SER A 168 0.94 -3.53 5.39
N ASN A 169 -0.39 -3.55 5.28
CA ASN A 169 -1.25 -4.63 5.77
C ASN A 169 -1.59 -5.64 4.67
N THR A 170 -1.37 -5.29 3.38
CA THR A 170 -1.65 -6.19 2.25
C THR A 170 -0.92 -7.53 2.34
N PRO A 171 0.35 -7.65 2.81
CA PRO A 171 0.97 -8.96 3.00
C PRO A 171 0.20 -9.89 3.94
N ILE A 172 -0.32 -9.37 5.06
CA ILE A 172 -1.09 -10.14 6.05
C ILE A 172 -2.42 -10.63 5.46
N LEU A 173 -3.06 -9.78 4.66
CA LEU A 173 -4.27 -10.16 3.91
C LEU A 173 -3.96 -11.23 2.86
N LEU A 174 -2.85 -11.13 2.13
CA LEU A 174 -2.43 -12.14 1.15
C LEU A 174 -2.07 -13.47 1.82
N ASP A 175 -1.45 -13.46 3.01
CA ASP A 175 -1.21 -14.67 3.81
C ASP A 175 -2.52 -15.37 4.17
N PHE A 176 -3.54 -14.61 4.60
CA PHE A 176 -4.87 -15.15 4.91
C PHE A 176 -5.60 -15.67 3.66
N LEU A 177 -5.55 -14.95 2.54
CA LEU A 177 -6.18 -15.37 1.29
C LEU A 177 -5.55 -16.67 0.74
N GLU A 178 -4.22 -16.79 0.84
CA GLU A 178 -3.49 -18.03 0.52
C GLU A 178 -3.88 -19.19 1.45
N GLU A 179 -3.99 -18.95 2.76
CA GLU A 179 -4.40 -19.95 3.76
C GLU A 179 -5.84 -20.46 3.54
N LYS A 180 -6.77 -19.59 3.12
CA LYS A 180 -8.18 -19.96 2.88
C LYS A 180 -8.46 -20.38 1.44
N GLY A 181 -7.52 -20.20 0.51
CA GLY A 181 -7.75 -20.42 -0.93
C GLY A 181 -8.79 -19.48 -1.53
N TYR A 182 -8.85 -18.23 -1.04
CA TYR A 182 -9.82 -17.22 -1.48
C TYR A 182 -9.20 -16.28 -2.52
N VAL A 183 -9.97 -15.94 -3.55
CA VAL A 183 -9.61 -14.95 -4.58
C VAL A 183 -10.51 -13.72 -4.47
N VAL A 184 -9.92 -12.54 -4.67
CA VAL A 184 -10.57 -11.22 -4.53
C VAL A 184 -10.12 -10.27 -5.63
N THR A 185 -10.75 -9.09 -5.75
CA THR A 185 -10.28 -8.00 -6.62
C THR A 185 -9.65 -6.89 -5.79
N PHE A 186 -8.46 -6.42 -6.16
CA PHE A 186 -7.76 -5.29 -5.54
C PHE A 186 -7.82 -4.05 -6.43
N PHE A 187 -8.59 -3.04 -6.06
CA PHE A 187 -8.57 -1.74 -6.73
C PHE A 187 -7.42 -0.91 -6.15
N SER A 188 -6.39 -0.69 -6.96
CA SER A 188 -5.08 -0.21 -6.52
C SER A 188 -4.87 1.27 -6.81
N VAL A 189 -4.24 1.98 -5.86
CA VAL A 189 -3.94 3.42 -5.95
C VAL A 189 -2.53 3.66 -6.48
N GLY A 190 -2.41 4.42 -7.57
CA GLY A 190 -1.21 4.57 -8.40
C GLY A 190 0.06 4.97 -7.63
N HIS A 191 0.02 6.04 -6.84
CA HIS A 191 1.23 6.53 -6.14
C HIS A 191 1.86 5.48 -5.20
N ARG A 192 1.07 4.53 -4.69
CA ARG A 192 1.58 3.44 -3.83
C ARG A 192 2.43 2.44 -4.60
N LEU A 193 2.14 2.26 -5.89
CA LEU A 193 2.81 1.34 -6.80
C LEU A 193 4.15 1.88 -7.35
N GLU A 194 4.47 3.16 -7.15
CA GLU A 194 5.80 3.71 -7.46
C GLU A 194 6.91 2.97 -6.69
N SER A 195 6.64 2.60 -5.44
CA SER A 195 7.53 1.80 -4.61
C SER A 195 7.51 0.35 -5.05
N SER A 196 8.59 -0.13 -5.69
CA SER A 196 8.69 -1.52 -6.16
C SER A 196 8.35 -2.55 -5.09
N LYS A 197 8.77 -2.33 -3.83
CA LYS A 197 8.45 -3.24 -2.70
C LYS A 197 6.93 -3.39 -2.47
N VAL A 198 6.17 -2.31 -2.67
CA VAL A 198 4.71 -2.28 -2.49
C VAL A 198 4.03 -2.81 -3.75
N GLY A 199 4.59 -2.53 -4.93
CA GLY A 199 4.16 -3.11 -6.21
C GLY A 199 4.24 -4.63 -6.26
N GLU A 200 5.27 -5.25 -5.67
CA GLU A 200 5.38 -6.72 -5.61
C GLU A 200 4.22 -7.40 -4.84
N TYR A 201 3.44 -6.65 -4.05
CA TYR A 201 2.22 -7.19 -3.44
C TYR A 201 1.13 -7.46 -4.48
N ILE A 202 1.10 -6.72 -5.60
CA ILE A 202 0.24 -7.02 -6.76
C ILE A 202 0.76 -8.26 -7.50
N THR A 203 2.08 -8.40 -7.68
CA THR A 203 2.69 -9.61 -8.25
C THR A 203 2.26 -10.86 -7.46
N ARG A 204 2.29 -10.80 -6.11
CA ARG A 204 1.79 -11.89 -5.25
C ARG A 204 0.26 -12.05 -5.33
N ALA A 205 -0.52 -10.98 -5.34
CA ALA A 205 -1.98 -11.08 -5.46
C ALA A 205 -2.39 -11.84 -6.72
N VAL A 206 -1.79 -11.50 -7.87
CA VAL A 206 -2.05 -12.19 -9.14
C VAL A 206 -1.54 -13.63 -9.13
N SER A 207 -0.41 -13.93 -8.48
CA SER A 207 0.07 -15.32 -8.37
C SER A 207 -0.84 -16.21 -7.50
N LEU A 208 -1.64 -15.62 -6.59
CA LEU A 208 -2.71 -16.29 -5.85
C LEU A 208 -4.05 -16.36 -6.61
N GLY A 209 -4.12 -15.83 -7.84
CA GLY A 209 -5.34 -15.81 -8.66
C GLY A 209 -6.30 -14.66 -8.35
N CYS A 210 -5.86 -13.62 -7.61
CA CYS A 210 -6.65 -12.41 -7.40
C CYS A 210 -6.58 -11.48 -8.62
N GLU A 211 -7.61 -10.66 -8.80
CA GLU A 211 -7.68 -9.64 -9.86
C GLU A 211 -7.08 -8.31 -9.36
N ALA A 212 -6.40 -7.58 -10.25
CA ALA A 212 -5.88 -6.24 -9.99
C ALA A 212 -6.60 -5.21 -10.89
N GLY A 213 -7.10 -4.15 -10.26
CA GLY A 213 -7.86 -3.06 -10.89
C GLY A 213 -7.33 -1.68 -10.52
N VAL A 214 -7.93 -0.65 -11.12
CA VAL A 214 -7.52 0.76 -10.94
C VAL A 214 -8.41 1.48 -9.92
N HIS A 215 -7.82 2.31 -9.04
CA HIS A 215 -8.52 3.15 -8.06
C HIS A 215 -8.06 4.63 -8.03
N GLY A 216 -7.52 5.13 -9.13
CA GLY A 216 -6.93 6.47 -9.19
C GLY A 216 -5.46 6.52 -8.78
N TYR A 217 -4.82 7.68 -8.94
CA TYR A 217 -3.39 7.84 -8.68
C TYR A 217 -3.15 8.40 -7.28
N THR A 218 -3.85 9.48 -6.91
CA THR A 218 -3.81 10.04 -5.54
C THR A 218 -5.03 9.68 -4.69
N HIS A 219 -6.14 9.25 -5.30
CA HIS A 219 -7.46 9.07 -4.68
C HIS A 219 -8.10 10.40 -4.18
N GLU A 220 -7.53 11.57 -4.48
CA GLU A 220 -8.06 12.87 -4.01
C GLU A 220 -9.22 13.41 -4.87
N TYR A 221 -9.43 12.86 -6.07
CA TYR A 221 -10.25 13.49 -7.11
C TYR A 221 -11.58 12.78 -7.38
N SER A 222 -12.68 13.49 -7.18
CA SER A 222 -13.99 13.12 -7.73
C SER A 222 -13.97 13.15 -9.26
N TYR A 223 -14.25 12.02 -9.92
CA TYR A 223 -14.34 11.97 -11.39
C TYR A 223 -15.67 12.53 -11.92
N LYS A 224 -16.52 13.09 -11.06
CA LYS A 224 -17.64 13.97 -11.47
C LYS A 224 -17.18 15.38 -11.83
N THR A 225 -16.13 15.90 -11.20
CA THR A 225 -15.76 17.33 -11.25
C THR A 225 -14.30 17.62 -11.66
N CYS A 226 -13.39 16.65 -11.54
CA CYS A 226 -11.98 16.85 -11.95
C CYS A 226 -11.84 17.07 -13.47
N SER A 227 -10.73 17.67 -13.92
CA SER A 227 -10.50 17.91 -15.36
C SER A 227 -10.25 16.61 -16.13
N ASP A 228 -10.47 16.59 -17.46
CA ASP A 228 -10.16 15.40 -18.28
C ASP A 228 -8.66 15.05 -18.27
N LYS A 229 -7.78 16.04 -18.07
CA LYS A 229 -6.34 15.79 -17.87
C LYS A 229 -6.10 15.07 -16.55
N THR A 230 -6.77 15.50 -15.48
CA THR A 230 -6.71 14.88 -14.14
C THR A 230 -7.24 13.44 -14.21
N TYR A 231 -8.44 13.23 -14.77
CA TYR A 231 -9.02 11.89 -14.96
C TYR A 231 -8.11 10.96 -15.75
N LYS A 232 -7.43 11.46 -16.80
CA LYS A 232 -6.49 10.64 -17.58
C LYS A 232 -5.25 10.23 -16.78
N HIS A 233 -4.63 11.16 -16.05
CA HIS A 233 -3.50 10.87 -15.16
C HIS A 233 -3.90 9.85 -14.08
N GLU A 234 -4.99 10.15 -13.36
CA GLU A 234 -5.55 9.31 -12.31
C GLU A 234 -5.76 7.85 -12.74
N VAL A 235 -6.34 7.63 -13.93
CA VAL A 235 -6.75 6.30 -14.40
C VAL A 235 -5.65 5.58 -15.19
N TYR A 236 -5.07 6.21 -16.22
CA TYR A 236 -4.22 5.48 -17.19
C TYR A 236 -2.77 5.32 -16.71
N ASP A 237 -2.24 6.25 -15.91
CA ASP A 237 -0.90 6.12 -15.34
C ASP A 237 -0.92 5.06 -14.21
N THR A 238 -2.00 5.03 -13.42
CA THR A 238 -2.29 3.93 -12.47
C THR A 238 -2.46 2.60 -13.20
N ALA A 239 -3.19 2.54 -14.31
CA ALA A 239 -3.34 1.31 -15.10
C ALA A 239 -1.98 0.79 -15.62
N THR A 240 -1.07 1.70 -15.99
CA THR A 240 0.29 1.37 -16.42
C THR A 240 1.15 0.84 -15.26
N LEU A 241 0.99 1.39 -14.05
CA LEU A 241 1.63 0.87 -12.84
C LEU A 241 1.06 -0.48 -12.40
N VAL A 242 -0.25 -0.71 -12.52
CA VAL A 242 -0.86 -2.03 -12.27
C VAL A 242 -0.34 -3.05 -13.27
N GLU A 243 -0.34 -2.72 -14.57
CA GLU A 243 0.16 -3.59 -15.65
C GLU A 243 1.61 -4.07 -15.43
N LYS A 244 2.47 -3.17 -14.92
CA LYS A 244 3.87 -3.46 -14.59
C LYS A 244 4.04 -4.63 -13.61
N TYR A 245 3.17 -4.77 -12.61
CA TYR A 245 3.28 -5.80 -11.56
C TYR A 245 2.30 -6.96 -11.74
N ALA A 246 1.11 -6.69 -12.29
CA ALA A 246 0.10 -7.71 -12.59
C ALA A 246 0.48 -8.57 -13.80
N GLY A 247 1.30 -8.05 -14.72
CA GLY A 247 1.68 -8.73 -15.96
C GLY A 247 0.60 -8.73 -17.04
N TYR A 248 -0.55 -8.08 -16.79
CA TYR A 248 -1.63 -7.83 -17.75
C TYR A 248 -2.22 -6.43 -17.54
N TYR A 249 -2.74 -5.81 -18.60
CA TYR A 249 -3.43 -4.52 -18.47
C TYR A 249 -4.75 -4.67 -17.71
N PRO A 250 -4.99 -3.89 -16.63
CA PRO A 250 -6.26 -3.98 -15.91
C PRO A 250 -7.44 -3.54 -16.77
N ILE A 251 -8.55 -4.24 -16.65
CA ILE A 251 -9.79 -4.04 -17.43
C ILE A 251 -10.99 -3.66 -16.53
N VAL A 252 -10.74 -3.50 -15.22
CA VAL A 252 -11.70 -3.05 -14.21
C VAL A 252 -11.16 -1.82 -13.49
N MET A 253 -12.04 -0.86 -13.23
CA MET A 253 -11.73 0.36 -12.49
C MET A 253 -12.88 0.72 -11.56
N ARG A 254 -12.56 1.12 -10.32
CA ARG A 254 -13.51 1.68 -9.37
C ARG A 254 -13.14 3.15 -9.17
N PRO A 255 -14.04 4.12 -9.41
CA PRO A 255 -13.76 5.52 -9.14
C PRO A 255 -13.66 5.76 -7.62
N PRO A 256 -12.72 6.60 -7.14
CA PRO A 256 -12.70 7.11 -5.78
C PRO A 256 -14.08 7.57 -5.33
N TYR A 257 -14.46 7.22 -4.10
CA TYR A 257 -15.76 7.57 -3.50
C TYR A 257 -17.01 7.12 -4.32
N GLY A 258 -16.84 6.22 -5.30
CA GLY A 258 -17.90 5.85 -6.24
C GLY A 258 -18.25 6.95 -7.27
N GLU A 259 -17.45 8.02 -7.37
CA GLU A 259 -17.86 9.25 -8.05
C GLU A 259 -17.35 9.37 -9.49
N ILE A 260 -18.21 9.07 -10.46
CA ILE A 260 -17.97 9.31 -11.90
C ILE A 260 -19.23 9.84 -12.61
N THR A 261 -19.08 10.58 -13.72
CA THR A 261 -20.23 10.94 -14.59
C THR A 261 -20.66 9.74 -15.44
N LYS A 262 -21.92 9.73 -15.90
CA LYS A 262 -22.43 8.68 -16.81
C LYS A 262 -21.73 8.74 -18.16
N GLU A 263 -21.24 9.92 -18.53
CA GLU A 263 -20.58 10.24 -19.78
C GLU A 263 -19.14 9.69 -19.76
N ARG A 264 -18.38 9.93 -18.68
CA ARG A 264 -17.06 9.32 -18.47
C ARG A 264 -17.15 7.81 -18.31
N ALA A 265 -18.14 7.30 -17.57
CA ALA A 265 -18.32 5.85 -17.40
C ALA A 265 -18.61 5.13 -18.73
N LYS A 266 -19.34 5.75 -19.67
CA LYS A 266 -19.59 5.21 -21.02
C LYS A 266 -18.41 5.38 -21.98
N ALA A 267 -17.53 6.34 -21.72
CA ALA A 267 -16.35 6.64 -22.53
C ALA A 267 -15.04 6.08 -21.91
N SER A 268 -15.16 5.19 -20.94
CA SER A 268 -14.04 4.53 -20.27
C SER A 268 -13.67 3.24 -21.01
N ASP A 269 -12.37 3.00 -21.20
CA ASP A 269 -11.86 1.70 -21.69
C ASP A 269 -11.95 0.60 -20.61
N PHE A 270 -12.30 0.96 -19.37
CA PHE A 270 -12.41 0.06 -18.21
C PHE A 270 -13.87 -0.21 -17.83
N ASN A 271 -14.16 -1.45 -17.41
CA ASN A 271 -15.41 -1.80 -16.75
C ASN A 271 -15.49 -1.06 -15.40
N ILE A 272 -16.48 -0.19 -15.24
CA ILE A 272 -16.68 0.59 -14.01
C ILE A 272 -17.37 -0.26 -12.95
N ILE A 273 -16.68 -0.54 -11.83
CA ILE A 273 -17.16 -1.43 -10.76
C ILE A 273 -17.54 -0.61 -9.52
N ILE A 274 -18.84 -0.53 -9.24
CA ILE A 274 -19.43 0.02 -8.01
C ILE A 274 -19.94 -1.14 -7.13
N TRP A 275 -20.03 -0.93 -5.82
CA TRP A 275 -20.50 -1.91 -4.84
C TRP A 275 -22.03 -1.86 -4.62
N ASP A 276 -22.59 -2.99 -4.18
CA ASP A 276 -23.97 -3.12 -3.69
C ASP A 276 -24.05 -3.25 -2.16
N VAL A 277 -22.95 -3.65 -1.51
CA VAL A 277 -22.77 -3.72 -0.05
C VAL A 277 -21.51 -2.95 0.33
N ASP A 278 -21.65 -1.99 1.24
CA ASP A 278 -20.53 -1.31 1.92
C ASP A 278 -20.25 -2.02 3.26
N SER A 279 -19.00 -2.13 3.65
CA SER A 279 -18.57 -2.71 4.94
C SER A 279 -18.49 -1.66 6.06
N GLU A 280 -18.42 -0.38 5.70
CA GLU A 280 -18.08 0.74 6.57
C GLU A 280 -16.78 0.53 7.38
N ASP A 281 -15.85 -0.32 6.94
CA ASP A 281 -14.62 -0.63 7.67
C ASP A 281 -13.70 0.60 7.83
N TRP A 282 -13.72 1.49 6.84
CA TRP A 282 -13.10 2.81 6.85
C TRP A 282 -13.59 3.73 7.99
N GLN A 283 -14.81 3.54 8.52
CA GLN A 283 -15.30 4.28 9.69
C GLN A 283 -14.76 3.73 11.02
N HIS A 284 -14.11 2.56 11.00
CA HIS A 284 -13.89 1.73 12.19
C HIS A 284 -12.41 1.58 12.60
N THR A 285 -11.58 2.54 12.18
CA THR A 285 -10.14 2.60 12.52
C THR A 285 -9.92 2.74 14.03
N GLY A 286 -9.60 1.64 14.72
CA GLY A 286 -9.21 1.65 16.14
C GLY A 286 -9.84 0.56 17.02
N ARG A 287 -10.81 -0.21 16.52
CA ARG A 287 -11.27 -1.40 17.25
C ARG A 287 -10.14 -2.44 17.32
N LYS A 288 -9.81 -2.91 18.53
CA LYS A 288 -9.07 -4.18 18.69
C LYS A 288 -9.94 -5.30 18.11
N THR A 289 -9.31 -6.31 17.52
CA THR A 289 -10.00 -7.48 16.95
C THR A 289 -10.94 -8.12 17.98
N THR A 290 -12.24 -8.03 17.74
CA THR A 290 -13.27 -8.76 18.47
C THR A 290 -13.29 -10.20 17.97
N GLU A 291 -12.93 -11.15 18.84
CA GLU A 291 -13.04 -12.60 18.59
C GLU A 291 -14.52 -13.03 18.60
N GLN A 292 -15.30 -12.64 17.59
CA GLN A 292 -16.73 -12.94 17.48
C GLN A 292 -17.19 -13.25 16.04
N ALA A 293 -16.89 -14.46 15.57
CA ALA A 293 -17.70 -15.26 14.65
C ALA A 293 -17.24 -16.73 14.66
#